data_AF-A0AAD5FFY9-F1
#
_entry.id   AF-A0AAD5FFY9-F1
#
_cell.length_a   1.000
_cell.length_b   1.000
_cell.length_c   1.000
_cell.angle_alpha   90.00
_cell.angle_beta   90.00
_cell.angle_gamma   90.00
#
_symmetry.space_group_name_H-M   'P 1'
#
loop_
_entity.id
_entity.type
_entity.pdbx_description
1 polymer ?
#
loop_
_entity_poly.entity_id
_entity_poly.type
_entity_poly.pdbx_seq_one_letter_code
_entity_poly.pdbx_strand_id
1 'polypeptide(L)'
;DYEMQVAISEALCRMTPKKLRGELAGRWFSYRSFASSFTKIRVKEFETDCRIFLNELNSYFGSLSRVFSYPCITAFLDTTEMFKPDDELLQKFWIDFNIGTSCIGFYVNDPQEALWELIHLPTEAVSSYSLQECDDMKILSIHMSIPVHHGKITGNMVQVTFDSRHDIQTAVNKVF
;
A
#
# COMPACT_ATOMS: atom_id res chain seq x y z
N ASP A 1 7.67 -4.91 -3.14
CA ASP A 1 7.41 -3.48 -3.26
C ASP A 1 6.10 -3.32 -4.00
N TYR A 2 5.14 -2.64 -3.38
CA TYR A 2 3.78 -2.50 -3.87
C TYR A 2 3.74 -1.69 -5.17
N GLU A 3 4.50 -0.59 -5.25
CA GLU A 3 4.60 0.24 -6.45
C GLU A 3 5.13 -0.54 -7.63
N MET A 4 6.17 -1.35 -7.41
CA MET A 4 6.68 -2.26 -8.44
C MET A 4 5.62 -3.29 -8.87
N GLN A 5 4.83 -3.82 -7.95
CA GLN A 5 3.74 -4.75 -8.28
C GLN A 5 2.64 -4.08 -9.10
N VAL A 6 2.27 -2.84 -8.78
CA VAL A 6 1.33 -2.02 -9.55
C VAL A 6 1.88 -1.75 -10.94
N ALA A 7 3.11 -1.26 -11.06
CA ALA A 7 3.75 -0.93 -12.33
C ALA A 7 3.85 -2.14 -13.28
N ILE A 8 4.24 -3.32 -12.77
CA ILE A 8 4.28 -4.55 -13.56
C ILE A 8 2.87 -4.95 -14.00
N SER A 9 1.89 -4.88 -13.10
CA SER A 9 0.49 -5.18 -13.41
C SER A 9 -0.08 -4.24 -14.47
N GLU A 10 0.25 -2.95 -14.38
CA GLU A 10 -0.14 -1.92 -15.33
C GLU A 10 0.48 -2.18 -16.69
N ALA A 11 1.79 -2.43 -16.72
CA ALA A 11 2.52 -2.74 -17.95
C ALA A 11 1.92 -3.96 -18.65
N LEU A 12 1.65 -5.05 -17.92
CA LEU A 12 0.96 -6.22 -18.47
C LEU A 12 -0.43 -5.86 -19.00
N CYS A 13 -1.19 -5.03 -18.28
CA CYS A 13 -2.52 -4.59 -18.71
C CYS A 13 -2.50 -3.71 -19.97
N ARG A 14 -1.54 -2.79 -20.09
CA ARG A 14 -1.42 -1.89 -21.25
C ARG A 14 -0.85 -2.58 -22.48
N MET A 15 0.10 -3.50 -22.29
CA MET A 15 0.73 -4.22 -23.39
C MET A 15 -0.11 -5.39 -23.92
N THR A 16 -1.14 -5.82 -23.19
CA THR A 16 -2.00 -6.94 -23.62
C THR A 16 -3.46 -6.51 -23.79
N PRO A 17 -4.00 -6.57 -25.03
CA PRO A 17 -5.41 -6.36 -25.26
C PRO A 17 -6.26 -7.29 -24.40
N LYS A 18 -7.40 -6.80 -23.88
CA LYS A 18 -8.28 -7.56 -22.98
C LYS A 18 -8.66 -8.95 -23.51
N LYS A 19 -8.85 -9.08 -24.84
CA LYS A 19 -9.15 -10.36 -25.51
C LYS A 19 -8.03 -11.40 -25.34
N LEU A 20 -6.76 -10.98 -25.41
CA LEU A 20 -5.59 -11.86 -25.26
C LEU A 20 -5.22 -12.09 -23.79
N ARG A 21 -5.55 -11.14 -22.91
CA ARG A 21 -5.22 -11.24 -21.48
C ARG A 21 -5.82 -12.49 -20.83
N GLY A 22 -7.01 -12.91 -21.25
CA GLY A 22 -7.64 -14.15 -20.76
C GLY A 22 -6.81 -15.40 -21.02
N GLU A 23 -6.20 -15.50 -22.19
CA GLU A 23 -5.34 -16.62 -22.57
C GLU A 23 -3.95 -16.53 -21.93
N LEU A 24 -3.36 -15.32 -21.90
CA LEU A 24 -2.00 -15.11 -21.40
C LEU A 24 -1.90 -15.17 -19.87
N ALA A 25 -2.94 -14.76 -19.14
CA ALA A 25 -2.92 -14.77 -17.68
C ALA A 25 -2.68 -16.17 -17.11
N GLY A 26 -3.19 -17.22 -17.76
CA GLY A 26 -2.93 -18.61 -17.37
C GLY A 26 -1.48 -19.06 -17.53
N ARG A 27 -0.66 -18.31 -18.29
CA ARG A 27 0.78 -18.56 -18.44
C ARG A 27 1.62 -17.72 -17.49
N TRP A 28 1.10 -16.58 -17.03
CA TRP A 28 1.79 -15.70 -16.08
C TRP A 28 1.62 -16.16 -14.63
N PHE A 29 0.46 -16.71 -14.30
CA PHE A 29 0.14 -17.12 -12.94
C PHE A 29 -0.05 -18.64 -12.86
N SER A 30 0.72 -19.29 -11.97
CA SER A 30 0.60 -20.73 -11.71
C SER A 30 -0.78 -21.12 -11.14
N TYR A 31 -1.42 -20.20 -10.41
CA TYR A 31 -2.74 -20.41 -9.82
C TYR A 31 -3.84 -19.78 -10.68
N ARG A 32 -4.84 -20.58 -11.06
CA ARG A 32 -5.97 -20.12 -11.89
C ARG A 32 -6.81 -19.03 -11.22
N SER A 33 -6.87 -19.00 -9.89
CA SER A 33 -7.56 -17.93 -9.13
C SER A 33 -6.95 -16.57 -9.45
N PHE A 34 -5.62 -16.45 -9.38
CA PHE A 34 -4.92 -15.21 -9.69
C PHE A 34 -5.03 -14.82 -11.16
N ALA A 35 -4.94 -15.78 -12.08
CA ALA A 35 -5.18 -15.51 -13.49
C ALA A 35 -6.60 -14.93 -13.71
N SER A 36 -7.61 -15.55 -13.10
CA SER A 36 -9.00 -15.09 -13.16
C SER A 36 -9.16 -13.70 -12.56
N SER A 37 -8.61 -13.45 -11.37
CA SER A 37 -8.66 -12.16 -10.69
C SER A 37 -7.97 -11.05 -11.53
N PHE A 38 -6.77 -11.33 -12.05
CA PHE A 38 -6.04 -10.39 -12.92
C PHE A 38 -6.82 -10.01 -14.18
N THR A 39 -7.53 -10.96 -14.80
CA THR A 39 -8.31 -10.66 -16.02
C THR A 39 -9.52 -9.76 -15.79
N LYS A 40 -9.94 -9.58 -14.53
CA LYS A 40 -11.05 -8.69 -14.16
C LYS A 40 -10.61 -7.22 -14.10
N ILE A 41 -9.32 -6.93 -14.04
CA ILE A 41 -8.79 -5.55 -13.96
C ILE A 41 -9.23 -4.74 -15.19
N ARG A 42 -10.02 -3.70 -14.96
CA ARG A 42 -10.51 -2.78 -15.99
C ARG A 42 -9.52 -1.64 -16.17
N VAL A 43 -9.23 -1.29 -17.43
CA VAL A 43 -8.31 -0.18 -17.75
C VAL A 43 -8.79 1.16 -17.19
N LYS A 44 -10.12 1.38 -17.14
CA LYS A 44 -10.71 2.62 -16.61
C LYS A 44 -10.64 2.72 -15.09
N GLU A 45 -10.70 1.59 -14.39
CA GLU A 45 -10.71 1.50 -12.92
C GLU A 45 -9.43 0.80 -12.43
N PHE A 46 -8.31 1.06 -13.14
CA PHE A 46 -7.11 0.26 -12.98
C PHE A 46 -6.59 0.32 -11.54
N GLU A 47 -6.49 1.50 -10.96
CA GLU A 47 -5.95 1.70 -9.60
C GLU A 47 -6.67 0.84 -8.57
N THR A 48 -8.01 0.92 -8.52
CA THR A 48 -8.80 0.21 -7.52
C THR A 48 -8.90 -1.29 -7.81
N ASP A 49 -9.04 -1.69 -9.08
CA ASP A 49 -9.08 -3.11 -9.43
C ASP A 49 -7.71 -3.78 -9.19
N CYS A 50 -6.62 -3.07 -9.45
CA CYS A 50 -5.25 -3.53 -9.20
C CYS A 50 -5.01 -3.67 -7.69
N ARG A 51 -5.45 -2.71 -6.88
CA ARG A 51 -5.42 -2.82 -5.40
C ARG A 51 -6.14 -4.08 -4.91
N ILE A 52 -7.34 -4.37 -5.41
CA ILE A 52 -8.08 -5.58 -5.02
C ILE A 52 -7.28 -6.84 -5.38
N PHE A 53 -6.78 -6.92 -6.61
CA PHE A 53 -5.97 -8.05 -7.08
C PHE A 53 -4.70 -8.24 -6.26
N LEU A 54 -3.94 -7.18 -6.01
CA LEU A 54 -2.67 -7.26 -5.27
C LEU A 54 -2.88 -7.60 -3.79
N ASN A 55 -3.95 -7.09 -3.17
CA ASN A 55 -4.30 -7.48 -1.80
C ASN A 55 -4.67 -8.97 -1.72
N GLU A 56 -5.42 -9.52 -2.69
CA GLU A 56 -5.71 -10.96 -2.79
C GLU A 56 -4.42 -11.77 -2.96
N LEU A 57 -3.57 -11.37 -3.93
CA LEU A 57 -2.31 -12.03 -4.24
C LEU A 57 -1.39 -12.07 -3.02
N ASN A 58 -1.15 -10.92 -2.38
CA ASN A 58 -0.22 -10.80 -1.26
C ASN A 58 -0.76 -11.54 -0.02
N SER A 59 -2.07 -11.47 0.26
CA SER A 59 -2.67 -12.15 1.41
C SER A 59 -2.59 -13.67 1.30
N TYR A 60 -2.70 -14.23 0.09
CA TYR A 60 -2.61 -15.67 -0.14
C TYR A 60 -1.27 -16.26 0.30
N PHE A 61 -0.17 -15.52 0.14
CA PHE A 61 1.16 -15.98 0.54
C PHE A 61 1.40 -15.85 2.05
N GLY A 62 0.50 -15.19 2.80
CA GLY A 62 0.57 -15.06 4.25
C GLY A 62 1.94 -14.55 4.71
N SER A 63 2.61 -15.30 5.59
CA SER A 63 3.92 -14.95 6.14
C SER A 63 5.07 -14.93 5.12
N LEU A 64 4.89 -15.57 3.96
CA LEU A 64 5.82 -15.56 2.83
C LEU A 64 5.62 -14.34 1.91
N SER A 65 4.57 -13.55 2.12
CA SER A 65 4.38 -12.32 1.35
C SER A 65 5.58 -11.38 1.49
N ARG A 66 5.87 -10.67 0.41
CA ARG A 66 6.92 -9.64 0.35
C ARG A 66 6.37 -8.21 0.48
N VAL A 67 5.04 -8.10 0.55
CA VAL A 67 4.29 -6.86 0.78
C VAL A 67 3.13 -7.20 1.71
N PHE A 68 3.05 -6.55 2.87
CA PHE A 68 1.86 -6.63 3.73
C PHE A 68 1.07 -5.33 3.57
N SER A 69 -0.23 -5.44 3.31
CA SER A 69 -1.10 -4.27 3.10
C SER A 69 -2.20 -4.29 4.15
N TYR A 70 -2.24 -3.28 5.01
CA TYR A 70 -3.25 -3.16 6.06
C TYR A 70 -4.03 -1.86 5.94
N PRO A 71 -5.35 -1.89 6.16
CA PRO A 71 -6.11 -0.67 6.22
C PRO A 71 -5.83 0.04 7.55
N CYS A 72 -5.46 1.31 7.51
CA CYS A 72 -5.40 2.15 8.69
C CYS A 72 -6.77 2.80 8.97
N ILE A 73 -6.93 3.25 10.21
CA ILE A 73 -8.06 4.04 10.68
C ILE A 73 -7.76 5.52 10.42
N THR A 74 -6.57 5.98 10.82
CA THR A 74 -6.08 7.35 10.62
C THR A 74 -4.57 7.35 10.35
N ALA A 75 -4.08 8.36 9.64
CA ALA A 75 -2.65 8.63 9.49
C ALA A 75 -2.39 10.13 9.68
N PHE A 76 -1.29 10.48 10.35
CA PHE A 76 -0.88 11.85 10.63
C PHE A 76 0.57 12.08 10.22
N LEU A 77 0.83 13.26 9.65
CA LEU A 77 2.17 13.84 9.52
C LEU A 77 2.28 14.97 10.55
N ASP A 78 3.09 14.74 11.58
CA ASP A 78 3.12 15.51 12.83
C ASP A 78 1.70 15.70 13.39
N THR A 79 1.12 16.89 13.26
CA THR A 79 -0.22 17.24 13.76
C THR A 79 -1.28 17.27 12.68
N THR A 80 -0.92 17.04 11.41
CA THR A 80 -1.86 17.13 10.29
C THR A 80 -2.33 15.73 9.87
N GLU A 81 -3.64 15.53 9.87
CA GLU A 81 -4.24 14.30 9.36
C GLU A 81 -4.08 14.21 7.84
N MET A 82 -3.64 13.05 7.37
CA MET A 82 -3.60 12.68 5.97
C MET A 82 -4.82 11.82 5.66
N PHE A 83 -5.38 11.97 4.47
CA PHE A 83 -6.59 11.27 4.05
C PHE A 83 -6.27 10.27 2.94
N LYS A 84 -7.05 9.18 2.90
CA LYS A 84 -7.02 8.25 1.76
C LYS A 84 -7.32 9.02 0.46
N PRO A 85 -6.87 8.52 -0.68
CA PRO A 85 -7.25 9.06 -1.97
C PRO A 85 -8.77 9.17 -2.16
N ASP A 86 -9.20 10.25 -2.81
CA ASP A 86 -10.62 10.53 -3.09
C ASP A 86 -11.11 9.74 -4.31
N ASP A 87 -11.28 8.43 -4.09
CA ASP A 87 -11.83 7.49 -5.04
C ASP A 87 -12.93 6.66 -4.36
N GLU A 88 -14.12 6.67 -4.94
CA GLU A 88 -15.32 6.00 -4.41
C GLU A 88 -15.17 4.47 -4.39
N LEU A 89 -14.37 3.90 -5.30
CA LEU A 89 -14.08 2.47 -5.35
C LEU A 89 -12.98 2.08 -4.36
N LEU A 90 -12.19 3.05 -3.86
CA LEU A 90 -11.18 2.84 -2.82
C LEU A 90 -11.79 2.92 -1.41
N GLN A 91 -12.22 1.76 -0.91
CA GLN A 91 -12.97 1.64 0.34
C GLN A 91 -12.16 1.86 1.64
N LYS A 92 -10.83 1.74 1.58
CA LYS A 92 -9.96 1.76 2.77
C LYS A 92 -8.71 2.58 2.51
N PHE A 93 -8.14 3.13 3.57
CA PHE A 93 -6.84 3.79 3.54
C PHE A 93 -5.74 2.75 3.76
N TRP A 94 -5.00 2.39 2.72
CA TRP A 94 -4.04 1.27 2.76
C TRP A 94 -2.62 1.74 3.07
N ILE A 95 -1.95 0.97 3.93
CA ILE A 95 -0.54 1.11 4.28
C ILE A 95 0.20 -0.14 3.84
N ASP A 96 1.22 0.03 3.01
CA ASP A 96 1.98 -1.04 2.39
C ASP A 96 3.38 -1.17 3.02
N PHE A 97 3.62 -2.30 3.67
CA PHE A 97 4.88 -2.68 4.29
C PHE A 97 5.72 -3.48 3.28
N ASN A 98 6.69 -2.82 2.66
CA ASN A 98 7.49 -3.36 1.56
C ASN A 98 8.82 -3.93 2.05
N ILE A 99 8.88 -5.25 2.20
CA ILE A 99 10.07 -5.95 2.69
C ILE A 99 11.23 -5.87 1.71
N GLY A 100 10.93 -5.94 0.40
CA GLY A 100 11.97 -5.99 -0.63
C GLY A 100 12.77 -4.71 -0.78
N THR A 101 12.13 -3.57 -0.53
CA THR A 101 12.70 -2.22 -0.62
C THR A 101 12.93 -1.60 0.76
N SER A 102 12.64 -2.32 1.84
CA SER A 102 12.75 -1.82 3.21
C SER A 102 12.06 -0.46 3.35
N CYS A 103 10.78 -0.41 2.99
CA CYS A 103 10.00 0.83 3.01
C CYS A 103 8.55 0.60 3.45
N ILE A 104 7.98 1.55 4.19
CA ILE A 104 6.53 1.68 4.35
C ILE A 104 6.04 2.78 3.41
N GLY A 105 5.06 2.48 2.56
CA GLY A 105 4.49 3.43 1.62
C GLY A 105 2.96 3.46 1.67
N PHE A 106 2.37 4.60 1.33
CA PHE A 106 0.92 4.73 1.19
C PHE A 106 0.54 5.94 0.36
N TYR A 107 -0.56 5.81 -0.37
CA TYR A 107 -1.13 6.90 -1.16
C TYR A 107 -2.03 7.77 -0.30
N VAL A 108 -1.93 9.08 -0.47
CA VAL A 108 -2.77 10.09 0.20
C VAL A 108 -3.43 10.98 -0.83
N ASN A 109 -4.58 11.55 -0.43
CA ASN A 109 -5.23 12.61 -1.20
C ASN A 109 -4.47 13.91 -0.98
N ASP A 110 -4.05 14.58 -2.06
CA ASP A 110 -3.67 16.00 -2.03
C ASP A 110 -4.80 16.81 -2.68
N PRO A 111 -5.60 17.57 -1.93
CA PRO A 111 -6.69 18.37 -2.49
C PRO A 111 -6.24 19.45 -3.48
N GLN A 112 -4.95 19.79 -3.52
CA GLN A 112 -4.40 20.80 -4.43
C GLN A 112 -3.95 20.20 -5.77
N GLU A 113 -3.76 18.88 -5.84
CA GLU A 113 -3.23 18.19 -7.01
C GLU A 113 -4.25 17.21 -7.58
N ALA A 114 -4.14 16.93 -8.88
CA ALA A 114 -5.07 16.02 -9.56
C ALA A 114 -4.75 14.53 -9.33
N LEU A 115 -3.53 14.22 -8.89
CA LEU A 115 -3.03 12.85 -8.71
C LEU A 115 -2.85 12.55 -7.22
N TRP A 116 -2.97 11.28 -6.88
CA TRP A 116 -2.65 10.81 -5.52
C TRP A 116 -1.16 11.01 -5.25
N GLU A 117 -0.83 11.44 -4.03
CA GLU A 117 0.55 11.58 -3.60
C GLU A 117 1.00 10.31 -2.89
N LEU A 118 2.23 9.86 -3.14
CA LEU A 118 2.81 8.71 -2.47
C LEU A 118 3.71 9.18 -1.31
N ILE A 119 3.33 8.84 -0.09
CA ILE A 119 4.21 8.96 1.07
C ILE A 119 5.11 7.73 1.11
N HIS A 120 6.42 7.96 1.24
CA HIS A 120 7.44 6.93 1.20
C HIS A 120 8.36 7.05 2.43
N LEU A 121 8.41 5.99 3.25
CA LEU A 121 9.15 5.94 4.52
C LEU A 121 10.21 4.82 4.45
N PRO A 122 11.34 5.06 3.75
CA PRO A 122 12.40 4.06 3.62
C PRO A 122 13.20 3.94 4.92
N THR A 123 13.67 2.73 5.26
CA THR A 123 14.37 2.43 6.51
C THR A 123 15.57 3.34 6.74
N GLU A 124 16.32 3.71 5.70
CA GLU A 124 17.46 4.62 5.79
C GLU A 124 17.11 6.05 6.24
N ALA A 125 15.86 6.47 6.06
CA ALA A 125 15.35 7.77 6.50
C ALA A 125 14.60 7.70 7.84
N VAL A 126 14.51 6.52 8.47
CA VAL A 126 13.87 6.34 9.78
C VAL A 126 14.92 6.45 10.88
N SER A 127 14.71 7.35 11.84
CA SER A 127 15.56 7.46 13.04
C SER A 127 15.15 6.48 14.13
N SER A 128 13.85 6.27 14.31
CA SER A 128 13.28 5.33 15.29
C SER A 128 11.81 5.07 14.98
N TYR A 129 11.27 3.98 15.50
CA TYR A 129 9.83 3.71 15.49
C TYR A 129 9.38 3.09 16.80
N SER A 130 8.09 3.18 17.10
CA SER A 130 7.46 2.47 18.20
C SER A 130 6.07 2.01 17.81
N LEU A 131 5.65 0.86 18.36
CA LEU A 131 4.31 0.34 18.21
C LEU A 131 3.68 0.28 19.60
N GLN A 132 2.61 1.03 19.81
CA GLN A 132 1.82 1.01 21.04
C GLN A 132 0.51 0.29 20.78
N GLU A 133 0.08 -0.54 21.71
CA GLU A 133 -1.21 -1.21 21.67
C GLU A 133 -2.08 -0.61 22.77
N CYS A 134 -3.24 -0.08 22.39
CA CYS A 134 -4.18 0.59 23.28
C CYS A 134 -5.60 0.13 22.91
N ASP A 135 -6.24 -0.59 23.83
CA ASP A 135 -7.57 -1.17 23.63
C ASP A 135 -7.65 -2.00 22.33
N ASP A 136 -8.57 -1.62 21.43
CA ASP A 136 -8.81 -2.27 20.13
C ASP A 136 -7.98 -1.65 18.99
N MET A 137 -6.91 -0.91 19.32
CA MET A 137 -6.07 -0.20 18.35
C MET A 137 -4.57 -0.43 18.54
N LYS A 138 -3.85 -0.32 17.43
CA LYS A 138 -2.39 -0.29 17.36
C LYS A 138 -1.93 1.02 16.74
N ILE A 139 -1.06 1.73 17.42
CA ILE A 139 -0.52 3.03 16.99
C ILE A 139 0.96 2.85 16.65
N LEU A 140 1.29 2.96 15.37
CA LEU A 140 2.66 2.95 14.86
C LEU A 140 3.14 4.39 14.71
N SER A 141 4.15 4.78 15.48
CA SER A 141 4.81 6.08 15.38
C SER A 141 6.20 5.90 14.78
N ILE A 142 6.46 6.58 13.66
CA ILE A 142 7.70 6.48 12.89
C ILE A 142 8.34 7.87 12.88
N HIS A 143 9.51 8.00 13.49
CA HIS A 143 10.30 9.23 13.48
C HIS A 143 11.30 9.17 12.33
N MET A 144 11.32 10.22 11.53
CA MET A 144 12.12 10.35 10.32
C MET A 144 13.34 11.25 10.59
N SER A 145 14.51 10.82 10.13
CA SER A 145 15.73 11.63 10.11
C SER A 145 15.74 12.63 8.96
N ILE A 146 15.00 12.33 7.89
CA ILE A 146 14.75 13.20 6.74
C ILE A 146 13.27 13.58 6.74
N PRO A 147 12.92 14.88 6.70
CA PRO A 147 11.51 15.28 6.72
C PRO A 147 10.69 14.68 5.59
N VAL A 148 9.45 14.32 5.90
CA VAL A 148 8.43 13.88 4.94
C VAL A 148 7.64 15.09 4.49
N HIS A 149 7.31 15.13 3.19
CA HIS A 149 6.50 16.16 2.59
C HIS A 149 5.13 15.60 2.21
N HIS A 150 4.09 16.40 2.42
CA HIS A 150 2.73 16.16 1.94
C HIS A 150 2.12 17.50 1.51
N GLY A 151 2.00 17.72 0.20
CA GLY A 151 1.64 19.03 -0.36
C GLY A 151 2.55 20.16 0.16
N LYS A 152 2.00 21.07 0.98
CA LYS A 152 2.75 22.19 1.61
C LYS A 152 3.26 21.89 3.01
N ILE A 153 2.96 20.71 3.53
CA ILE A 153 3.25 20.30 4.89
C ILE A 153 4.58 19.55 4.88
N THR A 154 5.43 19.86 5.84
CA THR A 154 6.68 19.14 6.10
C THR A 154 6.67 18.70 7.55
N GLY A 155 6.97 17.44 7.83
CA GLY A 155 7.00 16.92 9.19
C GLY A 155 8.01 15.80 9.37
N ASN A 156 8.30 15.47 10.63
CA ASN A 156 9.33 14.48 10.97
C ASN A 156 8.76 13.24 11.64
N MET A 157 7.47 13.20 11.95
CA MET A 157 6.83 12.05 12.56
C MET A 157 5.61 11.64 11.73
N VAL A 158 5.58 10.39 11.29
CA VAL A 158 4.37 9.77 10.75
C VAL A 158 3.76 8.87 11.81
N GLN A 159 2.49 9.09 12.13
CA GLN A 159 1.75 8.25 13.06
C GLN A 159 0.57 7.60 12.35
N VAL A 160 0.45 6.29 12.47
CA VAL A 160 -0.60 5.52 11.82
C VAL A 160 -1.31 4.64 12.83
N THR A 161 -2.64 4.74 12.86
CA THR A 161 -3.49 3.96 13.75
C THR A 161 -4.16 2.82 12.97
N PHE A 162 -4.12 1.62 13.51
CA PHE A 162 -4.70 0.40 12.94
C PHE A 162 -5.66 -0.26 13.93
N ASP A 163 -6.56 -1.08 13.41
CA ASP A 163 -7.35 -2.02 14.21
C ASP A 163 -6.43 -3.12 14.80
N SER A 164 -6.64 -3.48 16.07
CA SER A 164 -5.82 -4.46 16.81
C SER A 164 -5.78 -5.84 16.16
N ARG A 165 -6.75 -6.20 15.31
CA ARG A 165 -6.77 -7.49 14.59
C ARG A 165 -5.62 -7.64 13.58
N HIS A 166 -4.98 -6.55 13.16
CA HIS A 166 -3.90 -6.56 12.18
C HIS A 166 -2.54 -6.86 12.84
N ASP A 167 -1.75 -7.75 12.23
CA ASP A 167 -0.41 -8.08 12.71
C ASP A 167 0.62 -7.05 12.23
N ILE A 168 0.51 -5.83 12.77
CA ILE A 168 1.39 -4.71 12.47
C ILE A 168 2.81 -4.97 13.00
N GLN A 169 2.95 -5.65 14.15
CA GLN A 169 4.24 -5.93 14.76
C GLN A 169 5.12 -6.78 13.84
N THR A 170 4.58 -7.87 13.28
CA THR A 170 5.34 -8.71 12.34
C THR A 170 5.68 -7.95 11.07
N ALA A 171 4.77 -7.13 10.55
CA ALA A 171 5.00 -6.39 9.30
C ALA A 171 6.07 -5.32 9.47
N VAL A 172 6.02 -4.51 10.54
CA VAL A 172 7.03 -3.47 10.78
C VAL A 172 8.42 -4.08 11.04
N ASN A 173 8.52 -5.15 11.83
CA ASN A 173 9.79 -5.84 12.12
C ASN A 173 10.43 -6.47 10.86
N LYS A 174 9.64 -6.74 9.82
CA LYS A 174 10.15 -7.25 8.54
C LYS A 174 10.66 -6.13 7.62
N VAL A 175 10.33 -4.87 7.90
CA VAL A 175 10.74 -3.71 7.11
C VAL A 175 11.86 -2.92 7.80
N PHE A 176 11.70 -2.61 9.09
CA PHE A 176 12.60 -1.77 9.90
C PHE A 176 13.40 -2.58 10.93
#